data_AF-A0A8J6MW43-F1
#
_entry.id   AF-A0A8J6MW43-F1
#
_cell.length_a   1.000
_cell.length_b   1.000
_cell.length_c   1.000
_cell.angle_alpha   90.00
_cell.angle_beta   90.00
_cell.angle_gamma   90.00
#
_symmetry.space_group_name_H-M   'P 1'
#
loop_
_entity.id
_entity.type
_entity.pdbx_description
1 polymer ?
#
loop_
_entity_poly.entity_id
_entity_poly.type
_entity_poly.pdbx_seq_one_letter_code
_entity_poly.pdbx_strand_id
1 'polypeptide(L)'
;MEQIHIREEALPILKSSIALKERLLKAKSKNYRKRLKLFEQKHEMKSNDFIKAFNGGTLGDDAEWFDWLFVYEAYNRLRDQEKLVEGIIS
;
A
#
# COMPACT_ATOMS: atom_id res chain seq x y z
N MET A 1 7.79 25.97 -4.24
CA MET A 1 8.00 24.89 -3.26
C MET A 1 7.68 25.44 -1.89
N GLU A 2 6.76 24.82 -1.16
CA GLU A 2 6.53 25.18 0.25
C GLU A 2 7.74 24.73 1.09
N GLN A 3 8.24 25.61 1.94
CA GLN A 3 9.35 25.31 2.86
C GLN A 3 8.83 25.27 4.30
N ILE A 4 9.26 24.27 5.06
CA ILE A 4 8.96 24.14 6.49
C ILE A 4 10.22 24.46 7.28
N HIS A 5 10.15 25.44 8.17
CA HIS A 5 11.23 25.72 9.13
C HIS A 5 11.12 24.78 10.33
N ILE A 6 12.21 24.05 10.62
CA ILE A 6 12.28 23.09 11.73
C ILE A 6 13.38 23.54 12.68
N ARG A 7 13.06 23.66 13.96
CA ARG A 7 14.06 23.92 15.00
C ARG A 7 14.95 22.70 15.20
N GLU A 8 16.23 22.89 15.47
CA GLU A 8 17.18 21.77 15.60
C GLU A 8 16.76 20.75 16.67
N GLU A 9 16.18 21.23 17.78
CA GLU A 9 15.72 20.37 18.89
C GLU A 9 14.54 19.47 18.48
N ALA A 10 13.82 19.82 17.42
CA ALA A 10 12.72 19.02 16.88
C ALA A 10 13.19 17.92 15.90
N LEU A 11 14.46 17.94 15.45
CA LEU A 11 14.97 16.94 14.51
C LEU A 11 14.90 15.50 15.02
N PRO A 12 15.25 15.19 16.30
CA PRO A 12 15.10 13.83 16.83
C PRO A 12 13.63 13.37 16.86
N ILE A 13 12.71 14.29 17.14
CA ILE A 13 11.26 14.02 17.16
C ILE A 13 10.78 13.72 15.74
N LEU A 14 11.21 14.49 14.75
CA LEU A 14 10.86 14.25 13.36
C LEU A 14 11.41 12.90 12.87
N LYS A 15 12.69 12.59 13.13
CA LYS A 15 13.31 11.31 12.77
C LYS A 15 12.56 10.12 13.37
N SER A 16 12.24 10.17 14.65
CA SER A 16 11.50 9.09 15.33
C SER A 16 10.07 8.95 14.80
N SER A 17 9.41 10.05 14.45
CA SER A 17 8.07 10.06 13.86
C SER A 17 8.06 9.45 12.46
N ILE A 18 9.04 9.77 11.62
CA ILE A 18 9.20 9.19 10.27
C ILE A 18 9.48 7.69 10.39
N ALA A 19 10.39 7.27 11.27
CA ALA A 19 10.69 5.85 11.50
C ALA A 19 9.49 5.07 12.07
N LEU A 20 8.65 5.70 12.89
CA LEU A 20 7.39 5.10 13.34
C LEU A 20 6.41 4.93 12.17
N LYS A 21 6.25 5.97 11.34
CA LYS A 21 5.38 5.94 10.17
C LYS A 21 5.79 4.83 9.20
N GLU A 22 7.09 4.69 8.93
CA GLU A 22 7.65 3.63 8.09
C GLU A 22 7.25 2.23 8.61
N ARG A 23 7.48 1.96 9.90
CA ARG A 23 7.11 0.68 10.54
C ARG A 23 5.62 0.39 10.44
N LEU A 24 4.78 1.40 10.65
CA LEU A 24 3.32 1.27 10.55
C LEU A 24 2.88 0.96 9.12
N LEU A 25 3.46 1.63 8.12
CA LEU A 25 3.17 1.37 6.72
C LEU A 25 3.56 -0.06 6.35
N LYS A 26 4.79 -0.48 6.69
CA LYS A 26 5.30 -1.85 6.47
C LYS A 26 4.42 -2.93 7.10
N ALA A 27 3.95 -2.70 8.32
CA ALA A 27 3.03 -3.62 8.97
C ALA A 27 1.68 -3.72 8.24
N LYS A 28 1.12 -2.59 7.80
CA LYS A 28 -0.16 -2.55 7.07
C LYS A 28 -0.04 -3.16 5.68
N SER A 29 0.96 -2.79 4.89
CA SER A 29 1.16 -3.33 3.54
C SER A 29 1.37 -4.84 3.57
N LYS A 30 2.10 -5.37 4.56
CA LYS A 30 2.26 -6.81 4.78
C LYS A 30 0.93 -7.51 5.07
N ASN A 31 0.04 -6.88 5.84
CA ASN A 31 -1.29 -7.43 6.10
C ASN A 31 -2.14 -7.48 4.80
N TYR A 32 -2.19 -6.38 4.05
CA TYR A 32 -2.90 -6.35 2.77
C TYR A 32 -2.31 -7.31 1.74
N ARG A 33 -0.98 -7.47 1.69
CA ARG A 33 -0.34 -8.47 0.82
C ARG A 33 -0.77 -9.90 1.16
N LYS A 34 -0.94 -10.23 2.44
CA LYS A 34 -1.48 -11.55 2.84
C LYS A 34 -2.91 -11.73 2.34
N ARG A 35 -3.77 -10.72 2.47
CA ARG A 35 -5.14 -10.75 1.94
C ARG A 35 -5.16 -10.93 0.43
N LEU A 36 -4.30 -10.22 -0.32
CA LEU A 36 -4.14 -10.43 -1.75
C LEU A 36 -3.78 -11.88 -2.09
N LYS A 37 -2.85 -12.48 -1.36
CA LYS A 37 -2.47 -13.88 -1.58
C LYS A 37 -3.64 -14.86 -1.44
N LEU A 38 -4.61 -14.58 -0.56
CA LEU A 38 -5.78 -15.43 -0.40
C LEU A 38 -6.65 -15.41 -1.66
N PHE A 39 -6.91 -14.24 -2.23
CA PHE A 39 -7.62 -14.13 -3.51
C PHE A 39 -6.81 -14.76 -4.65
N GLU A 40 -5.50 -14.49 -4.70
CA GLU A 40 -4.63 -15.06 -5.73
C GLU A 40 -4.64 -16.59 -5.73
N GLN A 41 -4.70 -17.20 -4.55
CA GLN A 41 -4.80 -18.65 -4.39
C GLN A 41 -6.19 -19.17 -4.72
N LYS A 42 -7.25 -18.50 -4.26
CA LYS A 42 -8.63 -18.93 -4.49
C LYS A 42 -9.01 -18.93 -5.98
N HIS A 43 -8.53 -17.95 -6.73
CA HIS A 43 -8.84 -17.77 -8.15
C HIS A 43 -7.71 -18.21 -9.08
N GLU A 44 -6.63 -18.78 -8.54
CA GLU A 44 -5.43 -19.20 -9.27
C GLU A 44 -4.86 -18.11 -10.22
N MET A 45 -5.03 -16.84 -9.83
CA MET A 45 -4.75 -15.67 -10.67
C MET A 45 -3.93 -14.65 -9.89
N LYS A 46 -2.84 -14.13 -10.48
CA LYS A 46 -2.05 -13.07 -9.82
C LYS A 46 -2.83 -11.76 -9.80
N SER A 47 -2.64 -10.94 -8.76
CA SER A 47 -3.37 -9.67 -8.64
C SER A 47 -3.14 -8.70 -9.82
N ASN A 48 -1.98 -8.78 -10.48
CA ASN A 48 -1.68 -7.98 -11.68
C ASN A 48 -2.43 -8.45 -12.93
N ASP A 49 -2.84 -9.71 -12.99
CA ASP A 49 -3.66 -10.24 -14.09
C ASP A 49 -5.14 -10.03 -13.77
N PHE A 50 -5.52 -10.17 -12.50
CA PHE A 50 -6.84 -9.78 -11.99
C PHE A 50 -7.18 -8.33 -12.36
N ILE A 51 -6.30 -7.35 -12.10
CA ILE A 51 -6.64 -5.95 -12.39
C ILE A 51 -6.85 -5.69 -13.89
N LYS A 52 -6.16 -6.42 -14.76
CA LYS A 52 -6.36 -6.34 -16.22
C LYS A 52 -7.71 -6.93 -16.61
N ALA A 53 -8.07 -8.09 -16.05
CA ALA A 53 -9.33 -8.75 -16.30
C ALA A 53 -10.53 -7.94 -15.76
N PHE A 54 -10.40 -7.40 -14.54
CA PHE A 54 -11.40 -6.53 -13.93
C PHE A 54 -11.66 -5.29 -14.79
N ASN A 55 -10.61 -4.55 -15.16
CA ASN A 55 -10.73 -3.36 -15.99
C ASN A 55 -11.18 -3.67 -17.43
N GLY A 56 -10.90 -4.88 -17.91
CA GLY A 56 -11.38 -5.37 -19.20
C GLY A 56 -12.85 -5.80 -19.20
N GLY A 57 -13.52 -5.82 -18.03
CA GLY A 57 -14.91 -6.26 -17.90
C GLY A 57 -15.11 -7.76 -18.17
N THR A 58 -14.06 -8.57 -18.05
CA THR A 58 -14.12 -10.02 -18.29
C THR A 58 -14.46 -10.82 -17.04
N LEU A 59 -14.43 -10.16 -15.88
CA LEU A 59 -14.89 -10.71 -14.61
C LEU A 59 -16.38 -10.34 -14.48
N GLY A 60 -17.20 -11.30 -14.08
CA GLY A 60 -18.63 -11.09 -13.87
C GLY A 60 -18.92 -10.09 -12.75
N ASP A 61 -20.14 -10.11 -12.23
CA ASP A 61 -20.66 -9.16 -11.25
C ASP A 61 -20.57 -9.65 -9.79
N ASP A 62 -19.79 -10.69 -9.52
CA ASP A 62 -19.58 -11.17 -8.15
C ASP A 62 -18.97 -10.07 -7.27
N ALA A 63 -19.56 -9.85 -6.10
CA ALA A 63 -19.10 -8.88 -5.11
C ALA A 63 -17.64 -9.12 -4.70
N GLU A 64 -17.17 -10.36 -4.77
CA GLU A 64 -15.80 -10.72 -4.45
C GLU A 64 -14.75 -9.99 -5.31
N TRP A 65 -15.08 -9.67 -6.56
CA TRP A 65 -14.17 -8.93 -7.43
C TRP A 65 -13.91 -7.51 -6.91
N PHE A 66 -14.95 -6.88 -6.34
CA PHE A 66 -14.81 -5.55 -5.72
C PHE A 66 -14.02 -5.61 -4.41
N ASP A 67 -14.19 -6.68 -3.62
CA ASP A 67 -13.38 -6.90 -2.42
C ASP A 67 -11.90 -7.08 -2.77
N TRP A 68 -11.59 -7.85 -3.82
CA TRP A 68 -10.21 -8.01 -4.28
C TRP A 68 -9.65 -6.69 -4.81
N LEU A 69 -10.43 -5.92 -5.61
CA LEU A 69 -10.04 -4.59 -6.07
C LEU A 69 -9.68 -3.68 -4.89
N PHE A 70 -10.56 -3.59 -3.88
CA PHE A 70 -10.33 -2.78 -2.68
C PHE A 70 -9.00 -3.14 -2.00
N VAL A 71 -8.73 -4.43 -1.82
CA VAL A 71 -7.49 -4.91 -1.19
C VAL A 71 -6.27 -4.58 -2.05
N TYR A 72 -6.38 -4.68 -3.38
CA TYR A 72 -5.32 -4.35 -4.32
C TYR A 72 -4.94 -2.88 -4.30
N GLU A 73 -5.94 -2.00 -4.38
CA GLU A 73 -5.75 -0.55 -4.32
C GLU A 73 -5.16 -0.13 -2.97
N ALA A 74 -5.70 -0.65 -1.87
CA ALA A 74 -5.18 -0.37 -0.53
C ALA A 74 -3.71 -0.80 -0.38
N TYR A 75 -3.34 -1.97 -0.89
CA TYR A 75 -1.96 -2.44 -0.88
C TYR A 75 -1.04 -1.52 -1.68
N ASN A 76 -1.43 -1.15 -2.91
CA ASN A 76 -0.61 -0.30 -3.77
C ASN A 76 -0.43 1.10 -3.17
N ARG A 77 -1.51 1.71 -2.64
CA ARG A 77 -1.45 3.01 -1.98
C ARG A 77 -0.50 3.00 -0.78
N LEU A 78 -0.53 1.94 0.03
CA LEU A 78 0.39 1.80 1.16
C LEU A 78 1.84 1.67 0.68
N ARG A 79 2.09 0.88 -0.37
CA ARG A 79 3.43 0.72 -0.95
C ARG A 79 3.97 2.02 -1.56
N ASP A 80 3.11 2.83 -2.17
CA ASP A 80 3.51 4.13 -2.70
C ASP A 80 3.86 5.10 -1.57
N GLN A 81 3.11 5.06 -0.46
CA GLN A 81 3.47 5.81 0.76
C GLN A 81 4.78 5.31 1.39
N GLU A 82 5.05 4.01 1.38
CA GLU A 82 6.33 3.46 1.87
C GLU A 82 7.51 4.01 1.09
N LYS A 83 7.45 3.98 -0.25
CA LYS A 83 8.50 4.53 -1.11
C LYS A 83 8.79 6.00 -0.83
N LEU A 84 7.75 6.80 -0.59
CA LEU A 84 7.91 8.20 -0.23
C LEU A 84 8.64 8.37 1.10
N VAL A 85 8.27 7.57 2.12
CA VAL A 85 8.91 7.63 3.45
C VAL A 85 10.36 7.13 3.41
N GLU A 86 10.62 6.05 2.67
CA GLU A 86 11.98 5.53 2.46
C GLU A 86 12.87 6.57 1.76
N GLY A 87 12.35 7.30 0.77
CA GLY A 87 13.05 8.40 0.11
C GLY A 87 13.37 9.60 1.01
N ILE A 88 12.71 9.76 2.16
CA ILE A 88 13.01 10.83 3.14
C ILE A 88 14.13 10.42 4.10
N ILE A 89 14.25 9.13 4.40
CA ILE A 89 15.28 8.58 5.30
C ILE A 89 16.60 8.32 4.56
N SER A 90 16.55 8.22 3.21
CA SER A 90 17.68 8.01 2.29
C SER A 90 18.71 9.14 2.35
#